data_AF-A0A957HKL1-F1
#
_entry.id   AF-A0A957HKL1-F1
#
_cell.length_a   1.000
_cell.length_b   1.000
_cell.length_c   1.000
_cell.angle_alpha   90.00
_cell.angle_beta   90.00
_cell.angle_gamma   90.00
#
_symmetry.space_group_name_H-M   'P 1'
#
loop_
_entity.id
_entity.type
_entity.pdbx_description
1 polymer ?
#
loop_
_entity_poly.entity_id
_entity_poly.type
_entity_poly.pdbx_seq_one_letter_code
_entity_poly.pdbx_strand_id
1 'polypeptide(L)'
;EDWAAMIDHATQTMQTGPLNKAVLSRVCEIRYAQKVDVDGALAYLNATYPDCYRFLFEPRPFHAFYGATPELIVGVNGRSLHTMGLAGSIGRGKTAVEDDALAQELLNSAKNQHEHALVVQSIRRRLAPLTSELTIPEQPGILQLGYIQHLFTPIQATLKQADGVLPILQNLHPTPALGGQPRELAMPFISQAEPVP
;
A
#
# COMPACT_ATOMS: atom_id res chain seq x y z
N GLU A 1 -15.97 -12.37 -15.07
CA GLU A 1 -15.94 -11.56 -16.30
C GLU A 1 -15.92 -10.08 -15.97
N ASP A 2 -16.69 -9.64 -14.96
CA ASP A 2 -16.72 -8.25 -14.49
C ASP A 2 -15.36 -7.65 -14.06
N TRP A 3 -14.50 -8.44 -13.40
CA TRP A 3 -13.16 -7.96 -13.00
C TRP A 3 -12.29 -7.57 -14.20
N ALA A 4 -12.26 -8.38 -15.25
CA ALA A 4 -11.46 -8.09 -16.44
C ALA A 4 -11.97 -6.83 -17.14
N ALA A 5 -13.30 -6.69 -17.26
CA ALA A 5 -13.91 -5.50 -17.85
C ALA A 5 -13.59 -4.21 -17.07
N MET A 6 -13.55 -4.26 -15.73
CA MET A 6 -13.13 -3.09 -14.92
C MET A 6 -11.67 -2.71 -15.17
N ILE A 7 -10.77 -3.69 -15.29
CA ILE A 7 -9.36 -3.46 -15.60
C ILE A 7 -9.20 -2.87 -17.02
N ASP A 8 -9.92 -3.40 -18.00
CA ASP A 8 -9.90 -2.91 -19.37
C ASP A 8 -10.41 -1.46 -19.45
N HIS A 9 -11.50 -1.16 -18.75
CA HIS A 9 -12.01 0.21 -18.66
C HIS A 9 -10.97 1.16 -18.05
N ALA A 10 -10.37 0.79 -16.92
CA ALA A 10 -9.36 1.61 -16.25
C ALA A 10 -8.13 1.86 -17.14
N THR A 11 -7.63 0.84 -17.81
CA THR A 11 -6.47 0.98 -18.70
C THR A 11 -6.77 1.86 -19.91
N GLN A 12 -7.96 1.75 -20.51
CA GLN A 12 -8.40 2.63 -21.61
C GLN A 12 -8.54 4.09 -21.16
N THR A 13 -9.11 4.34 -19.98
CA THR A 13 -9.21 5.68 -19.40
C THR A 13 -7.82 6.29 -19.15
N MET A 14 -6.85 5.50 -18.70
CA MET A 14 -5.48 5.99 -18.49
C MET A 14 -4.75 6.30 -19.81
N GLN A 15 -5.01 5.53 -20.88
CA GLN A 15 -4.39 5.75 -22.18
C GLN A 15 -4.89 7.02 -22.89
N THR A 16 -6.15 7.39 -22.67
CA THR A 16 -6.85 8.46 -23.39
C THR A 16 -7.06 9.72 -22.54
N GLY A 17 -6.74 9.65 -21.25
CA GLY A 17 -7.07 10.69 -20.28
C GLY A 17 -5.92 11.05 -19.34
N PRO A 18 -6.14 12.03 -18.45
CA PRO A 18 -5.13 12.53 -17.50
C PRO A 18 -4.89 11.62 -16.29
N LEU A 19 -5.51 10.43 -16.23
CA LEU A 19 -5.34 9.47 -15.14
C LEU A 19 -4.07 8.64 -15.40
N ASN A 20 -3.08 8.71 -14.51
CA ASN A 20 -1.82 7.98 -14.67
C ASN A 20 -1.81 6.63 -13.93
N LYS A 21 -2.56 6.52 -12.84
CA LYS A 21 -2.64 5.31 -12.01
C LYS A 21 -3.99 5.26 -11.31
N ALA A 22 -4.59 4.08 -11.24
CA ALA A 22 -5.67 3.75 -10.31
C ALA A 22 -5.46 2.31 -9.80
N VAL A 23 -5.70 2.11 -8.52
CA VAL A 23 -5.69 0.80 -7.87
C VAL A 23 -7.15 0.39 -7.70
N LEU A 24 -7.51 -0.71 -8.36
CA LEU A 24 -8.82 -1.33 -8.21
C LEU A 24 -8.75 -2.51 -7.24
N SER A 25 -9.84 -2.72 -6.52
CA SER A 25 -9.99 -3.72 -5.48
C SER A 25 -11.22 -4.59 -5.71
N ARG A 26 -11.25 -5.76 -5.07
CA ARG A 26 -12.39 -6.68 -5.10
C ARG A 26 -12.60 -7.31 -3.74
N VAL A 27 -13.83 -7.69 -3.45
CA VAL A 27 -14.23 -8.31 -2.19
C VAL A 27 -14.46 -9.81 -2.38
N CYS A 28 -14.05 -10.60 -1.40
CA CYS A 28 -14.43 -12.01 -1.26
C CYS A 28 -15.22 -12.16 0.03
N GLU A 29 -16.47 -12.61 -0.08
CA GLU A 29 -17.34 -12.83 1.06
C GLU A 29 -17.39 -14.32 1.41
N ILE A 30 -17.16 -14.64 2.69
CA ILE A 30 -17.23 -16.00 3.21
C ILE A 30 -18.24 -16.01 4.36
N ARG A 31 -19.21 -16.93 4.29
CA ARG A 31 -20.27 -17.08 5.30
C ARG A 31 -20.04 -18.34 6.12
N TYR A 32 -20.04 -18.18 7.43
CA TYR A 32 -19.91 -19.26 8.40
C TYR A 32 -21.25 -19.51 9.10
N ALA A 33 -21.53 -20.77 9.43
CA ALA A 33 -22.70 -21.10 10.25
C ALA A 33 -22.52 -20.68 11.72
N GLN A 34 -21.27 -20.57 12.18
CA GLN A 34 -20.88 -20.16 13.52
C GLN A 34 -20.23 -18.78 13.48
N LYS A 35 -20.06 -18.17 14.67
CA LYS A 35 -19.29 -16.92 14.80
C LYS A 35 -17.84 -17.16 14.39
N VAL A 36 -17.23 -16.15 13.79
CA VAL A 36 -15.79 -16.17 13.47
C VAL A 36 -14.99 -16.11 14.78
N ASP A 37 -14.05 -17.04 14.94
CA ASP A 37 -13.06 -17.00 16.01
C ASP A 37 -11.96 -15.97 15.66
N VAL A 38 -12.18 -14.74 16.12
CA VAL A 38 -11.27 -13.62 15.86
C VAL A 38 -9.95 -13.78 16.59
N ASP A 39 -9.95 -14.37 17.78
CA ASP A 39 -8.73 -14.62 18.56
C ASP A 39 -7.83 -15.64 17.86
N GLY A 40 -8.43 -16.74 17.38
CA GLY A 40 -7.76 -17.73 16.54
C GLY A 40 -7.21 -17.13 15.25
N ALA A 41 -7.98 -16.28 14.58
CA ALA A 41 -7.52 -15.57 13.38
C ALA A 41 -6.33 -14.65 13.68
N LEU A 42 -6.36 -13.90 14.78
CA LEU A 42 -5.24 -13.05 15.19
C LEU A 42 -3.99 -13.84 15.57
N ALA A 43 -4.14 -14.99 16.23
CA ALA A 43 -3.03 -15.88 16.55
C ALA A 43 -2.40 -16.44 15.28
N TYR A 44 -3.20 -16.85 14.30
CA TYR A 44 -2.74 -17.26 12.98
C TYR A 44 -1.96 -16.13 12.29
N LEU A 45 -2.50 -14.92 12.23
CA LEU A 45 -1.83 -13.77 11.62
C LEU A 45 -0.47 -13.47 12.27
N ASN A 46 -0.37 -13.61 13.60
CA ASN A 46 0.90 -13.43 14.33
C ASN A 46 1.97 -14.44 13.93
N ALA A 47 1.57 -15.70 13.74
CA ALA A 47 2.50 -16.77 13.39
C ALA A 47 2.92 -16.70 11.92
N THR A 48 2.01 -16.30 11.03
CA THR A 48 2.23 -16.31 9.57
C THR A 48 2.87 -15.01 9.05
N TYR A 49 2.62 -13.87 9.69
CA TYR A 49 3.07 -12.55 9.24
C TYR A 49 3.81 -11.78 10.35
N PRO A 50 4.95 -12.31 10.87
CA PRO A 50 5.66 -11.70 12.00
C PRO A 50 6.21 -10.31 11.69
N ASP A 51 6.47 -10.00 10.42
CA ASP A 51 7.03 -8.72 9.96
C ASP A 51 5.95 -7.68 9.58
N CYS A 52 4.68 -7.97 9.87
CA CYS A 52 3.55 -7.09 9.56
C CYS A 52 2.99 -6.41 10.82
N TYR A 53 2.40 -5.22 10.63
CA TYR A 53 1.58 -4.57 11.64
C TYR A 53 0.24 -5.28 11.75
N ARG A 54 0.05 -5.98 12.87
CA ARG A 54 -1.22 -6.61 13.21
C ARG A 54 -2.13 -5.62 13.94
N PHE A 55 -3.39 -5.58 13.54
CA PHE A 55 -4.38 -4.71 14.16
C PHE A 55 -5.72 -5.43 14.32
N LEU A 56 -6.50 -4.94 15.28
CA LEU A 56 -7.92 -5.22 15.42
C LEU A 56 -8.58 -3.96 15.92
N PHE A 57 -9.70 -3.59 15.29
CA PHE A 57 -10.63 -2.62 15.85
C PHE A 57 -12.05 -3.13 15.69
N GLU A 58 -12.87 -2.91 16.71
CA GLU A 58 -14.27 -3.33 16.73
C GLU A 58 -15.13 -2.10 17.00
N PRO A 59 -15.60 -1.39 15.95
CA PRO A 59 -16.37 -0.16 16.11
C PRO A 59 -17.81 -0.45 16.54
N ARG A 60 -18.28 -1.69 16.38
CA ARG A 60 -19.59 -2.18 16.83
C ARG A 60 -19.44 -3.60 17.35
N PRO A 61 -20.20 -4.01 18.38
CA PRO A 61 -20.15 -5.38 18.89
C PRO A 61 -20.32 -6.42 17.79
N PHE A 62 -19.44 -7.42 17.78
CA PHE A 62 -19.35 -8.53 16.83
C PHE A 62 -19.03 -8.14 15.38
N HIS A 63 -18.49 -6.93 15.16
CA HIS A 63 -18.08 -6.44 13.83
C HIS A 63 -16.61 -6.03 13.86
N ALA A 64 -15.73 -7.00 14.09
CA ALA A 64 -14.29 -6.75 14.10
C ALA A 64 -13.75 -6.51 12.68
N PHE A 65 -12.85 -5.53 12.56
CA PHE A 65 -11.97 -5.36 11.42
C PHE A 65 -10.53 -5.60 11.87
N TYR A 66 -9.87 -6.56 11.24
CA TYR A 66 -8.55 -7.02 11.64
C TYR A 66 -7.74 -7.43 10.42
N GLY A 67 -6.43 -7.43 10.57
CA GLY A 67 -5.51 -7.79 9.50
C GLY A 67 -4.06 -7.68 9.91
N ALA A 68 -3.18 -7.98 8.95
CA ALA A 68 -1.74 -7.84 9.08
C ALA A 68 -1.22 -7.10 7.84
N THR A 69 -0.87 -5.82 7.99
CA THR A 69 -0.38 -4.99 6.89
C THR A 69 1.14 -4.87 6.94
N PRO A 70 1.87 -5.02 5.82
CA PRO A 70 3.30 -4.73 5.75
C PRO A 70 3.58 -3.22 5.61
N GLU A 71 2.58 -2.43 5.23
CA GLU A 71 2.77 -1.03 4.85
C GLU A 71 2.52 -0.09 6.02
N LEU A 72 3.57 0.62 6.44
CA LEU A 72 3.45 1.73 7.39
C LEU A 72 3.16 3.02 6.63
N ILE A 73 1.94 3.55 6.76
CA ILE A 73 1.58 4.84 6.15
C ILE A 73 2.40 5.97 6.76
N VAL A 74 2.51 6.04 8.09
CA VAL A 74 3.35 7.02 8.79
C VAL A 74 3.56 6.61 10.26
N GLY A 75 4.79 6.78 10.75
CA GLY A 75 5.12 6.75 12.17
C GLY A 75 5.82 8.05 12.58
N VAL A 76 5.45 8.61 13.73
CA VAL A 76 5.99 9.88 14.24
C VAL A 76 6.42 9.74 15.69
N ASN A 77 7.64 10.18 15.99
CA ASN A 77 8.15 10.33 17.35
C ASN A 77 8.76 11.72 17.53
N GLY A 78 8.07 12.60 18.27
CA GLY A 78 8.41 14.02 18.34
C GLY A 78 8.36 14.66 16.94
N ARG A 79 9.53 15.07 16.43
CA ARG A 79 9.69 15.61 15.06
C ARG A 79 10.22 14.58 14.05
N SER A 80 10.63 13.39 14.50
CA SER A 80 11.10 12.34 13.62
C SER A 80 9.92 11.63 12.97
N LEU A 81 9.91 11.57 11.65
CA LEU A 81 8.92 10.87 10.83
C LEU A 81 9.61 9.73 10.07
N HIS A 82 8.94 8.59 10.00
CA HIS A 82 9.27 7.50 9.09
C HIS A 82 8.01 7.02 8.36
N THR A 83 8.18 6.67 7.08
CA THR A 83 7.15 6.10 6.21
C THR A 83 7.84 5.25 5.14
N MET A 84 7.09 4.69 4.22
CA MET A 84 7.62 3.92 3.11
C MET A 84 6.78 4.11 1.85
N GLY A 85 7.45 4.01 0.70
CA GLY A 85 6.78 3.68 -0.55
C GLY A 85 6.77 2.17 -0.71
N LEU A 86 5.59 1.57 -0.90
CA LEU A 86 5.43 0.15 -1.18
C LEU A 86 4.53 -0.02 -2.41
N ALA A 87 5.09 -0.44 -3.54
CA ALA A 87 4.33 -0.61 -4.78
C ALA A 87 5.14 -1.39 -5.80
N GLY A 88 4.46 -2.24 -6.58
CA GLY A 88 5.12 -3.24 -7.42
C GLY A 88 5.31 -4.52 -6.60
N SER A 89 4.89 -5.63 -7.18
CA SER A 89 4.77 -6.89 -6.45
C SER A 89 5.10 -8.09 -7.34
N ILE A 90 5.73 -9.11 -6.76
CA ILE A 90 5.95 -10.40 -7.40
C ILE A 90 5.82 -11.52 -6.36
N GLY A 91 5.46 -12.74 -6.79
CA GLY A 91 5.37 -13.89 -5.89
C GLY A 91 6.73 -14.31 -5.31
N ARG A 92 6.71 -15.19 -4.31
CA ARG A 92 7.92 -15.86 -3.80
C ARG A 92 8.28 -17.08 -4.64
N GLY A 93 9.58 -17.35 -4.77
CA GLY A 93 10.10 -18.56 -5.38
C GLY A 93 9.98 -19.77 -4.46
N LYS A 94 10.00 -20.98 -5.04
CA LYS A 94 10.01 -22.25 -4.28
C LYS A 94 11.41 -22.61 -3.77
N THR A 95 12.43 -22.00 -4.34
CA THR A 95 13.84 -22.14 -3.95
C THR A 95 14.48 -20.76 -3.79
N ALA A 96 15.57 -20.65 -3.03
CA ALA A 96 16.28 -19.37 -2.86
C ALA A 96 16.73 -18.77 -4.20
N VAL A 97 17.19 -19.61 -5.13
CA VAL A 97 17.63 -19.17 -6.47
C VAL A 97 16.46 -18.60 -7.28
N GLU A 98 15.30 -19.25 -7.25
CA GLU A 98 14.09 -18.76 -7.91
C GLU A 98 13.58 -17.47 -7.25
N ASP A 99 13.65 -17.40 -5.93
CA ASP A 99 13.19 -16.25 -5.15
C ASP A 99 14.04 -14.99 -5.40
N ASP A 100 15.36 -15.16 -5.52
CA ASP A 100 16.30 -14.10 -5.91
C ASP A 100 16.11 -13.69 -7.37
N ALA A 101 15.85 -14.64 -8.27
CA ALA A 101 15.59 -14.34 -9.67
C ALA A 101 14.31 -13.49 -9.83
N LEU A 102 13.24 -13.82 -9.12
CA LEU A 102 12.00 -13.05 -9.08
C LEU A 102 12.23 -11.66 -8.47
N ALA A 103 13.04 -11.55 -7.42
CA ALA A 103 13.41 -10.26 -6.83
C ALA A 103 14.14 -9.36 -7.84
N GLN A 104 15.09 -9.93 -8.59
CA GLN A 104 15.81 -9.21 -9.66
C GLN A 104 14.90 -8.87 -10.84
N GLU A 105 13.95 -9.73 -11.21
CA GLU A 105 12.95 -9.42 -12.22
C GLU A 105 12.10 -8.21 -11.80
N LEU A 106 11.63 -8.20 -10.55
CA LEU A 106 10.85 -7.09 -10.01
C LEU A 106 11.66 -5.79 -9.96
N LEU A 107 12.92 -5.85 -9.50
CA LEU A 107 13.84 -4.70 -9.47
C LEU A 107 14.07 -4.13 -10.87
N ASN A 108 14.19 -4.96 -11.90
CA ASN A 108 14.50 -4.52 -13.27
C ASN A 108 13.25 -4.26 -14.14
N SER A 109 12.05 -4.47 -13.59
CA SER A 109 10.80 -4.26 -14.32
C SER A 109 10.51 -2.76 -14.48
N ALA A 110 10.68 -2.23 -15.70
CA ALA A 110 10.41 -0.82 -16.02
C ALA A 110 8.99 -0.37 -15.62
N LYS A 111 8.00 -1.26 -15.78
CA LYS A 111 6.62 -1.02 -15.33
C LYS A 111 6.56 -0.84 -13.82
N ASN A 112 7.07 -1.80 -13.04
CA ASN A 112 6.99 -1.73 -11.58
C ASN A 112 7.82 -0.56 -11.03
N GLN A 113 9.00 -0.29 -11.60
CA GLN A 113 9.80 0.88 -11.25
C GLN A 113 9.03 2.19 -11.48
N HIS A 114 8.35 2.34 -12.63
CA HIS A 114 7.55 3.52 -12.92
C HIS A 114 6.39 3.68 -11.92
N GLU A 115 5.62 2.61 -11.68
CA GLU A 115 4.51 2.63 -10.72
C GLU A 115 4.97 2.95 -9.29
N HIS A 116 6.13 2.44 -8.88
CA HIS A 116 6.75 2.72 -7.59
C HIS A 116 7.22 4.17 -7.50
N ALA A 117 7.85 4.69 -8.55
CA ALA A 117 8.31 6.08 -8.60
C ALA A 117 7.15 7.08 -8.45
N LEU A 118 5.97 6.79 -9.01
CA LEU A 118 4.77 7.61 -8.81
C LEU A 118 4.36 7.70 -7.33
N VAL A 119 4.46 6.60 -6.59
CA VAL A 119 4.17 6.56 -5.14
C VAL A 119 5.18 7.41 -4.39
N VAL A 120 6.48 7.15 -4.58
CA VAL A 120 7.56 7.86 -3.88
C VAL A 120 7.54 9.36 -4.17
N GLN A 121 7.32 9.76 -5.43
CA GLN A 121 7.23 11.18 -5.80
C GLN A 121 6.00 11.86 -5.18
N SER A 122 4.87 11.15 -5.07
CA SER A 122 3.68 11.67 -4.40
C SER A 122 3.93 11.90 -2.90
N ILE A 123 4.55 10.93 -2.22
CA ILE A 123 4.93 11.05 -0.80
C ILE A 123 5.91 12.22 -0.63
N ARG A 124 6.95 12.31 -1.48
CA ARG A 124 7.93 13.41 -1.46
C ARG A 124 7.26 14.78 -1.55
N ARG A 125 6.40 14.99 -2.55
CA ARG A 125 5.70 16.27 -2.76
C ARG A 125 4.81 16.63 -1.58
N ARG A 126 4.11 15.65 -1.00
CA ARG A 126 3.21 15.85 0.14
C ARG A 126 3.98 16.14 1.43
N LEU A 127 5.14 15.51 1.66
CA LEU A 127 5.95 15.75 2.86
C LEU A 127 6.83 17.00 2.80
N ALA A 128 7.28 17.42 1.62
CA ALA A 128 8.15 18.59 1.44
C ALA A 128 7.68 19.87 2.17
N PRO A 129 6.39 20.28 2.12
CA PRO A 129 5.96 21.48 2.85
C PRO A 129 6.00 21.31 4.37
N LEU A 130 5.91 20.08 4.89
CA LEU A 130 5.80 19.77 6.32
C LEU A 130 7.16 19.49 6.99
N THR A 131 8.22 19.32 6.20
CA THR A 131 9.52 18.78 6.67
C THR A 131 10.65 19.78 6.46
N SER A 132 11.60 19.81 7.40
CA SER A 132 12.86 20.56 7.28
C SER A 132 13.95 19.73 6.62
N GLU A 133 13.90 18.41 6.78
CA GLU A 133 14.82 17.44 6.18
C GLU A 133 14.01 16.25 5.67
N LEU A 134 14.37 15.73 4.51
CA LEU A 134 13.70 14.60 3.88
C LEU A 134 14.74 13.72 3.18
N THR A 135 14.89 12.48 3.66
CA THR A 135 15.82 11.48 3.13
C THR A 135 15.03 10.38 2.44
N ILE A 136 15.29 10.21 1.14
CA ILE A 136 14.65 9.21 0.29
C ILE A 136 15.76 8.60 -0.57
N PRO A 137 16.04 7.29 -0.46
CA PRO A 137 16.98 6.60 -1.36
C PRO A 137 16.59 6.77 -2.83
N GLU A 138 17.59 6.82 -3.71
CA GLU A 138 17.37 6.99 -5.15
C GLU A 138 16.76 5.74 -5.80
N GLN A 139 17.13 4.56 -5.30
CA GLN A 139 16.69 3.27 -5.82
C GLN A 139 15.87 2.53 -4.76
N PRO A 140 14.78 1.84 -5.17
CA PRO A 140 14.04 0.96 -4.26
C PRO A 140 14.87 -0.28 -3.93
N GLY A 141 14.63 -0.82 -2.73
CA GLY A 141 15.03 -2.17 -2.35
C GLY A 141 13.90 -3.18 -2.53
N ILE A 142 14.14 -4.41 -2.07
CA ILE A 142 13.16 -5.48 -2.02
C ILE A 142 12.74 -5.72 -0.56
N LEU A 143 11.43 -5.71 -0.31
CA LEU A 143 10.83 -6.18 0.93
C LEU A 143 10.23 -7.57 0.68
N GLN A 144 10.81 -8.60 1.29
CA GLN A 144 10.31 -9.97 1.21
C GLN A 144 9.30 -10.25 2.32
N LEU A 145 8.11 -10.70 1.96
CA LEU A 145 7.05 -11.14 2.87
C LEU A 145 6.75 -12.62 2.63
N GLY A 146 5.94 -13.24 3.48
CA GLY A 146 5.70 -14.69 3.46
C GLY A 146 5.32 -15.27 2.09
N TYR A 147 4.52 -14.56 1.29
CA TYR A 147 4.01 -15.05 -0.01
C TYR A 147 4.29 -14.12 -1.19
N ILE A 148 4.80 -12.92 -0.93
CA ILE A 148 5.00 -11.88 -1.94
C ILE A 148 6.27 -11.08 -1.63
N GLN A 149 6.84 -10.44 -2.63
CA GLN A 149 7.89 -9.44 -2.46
C GLN A 149 7.44 -8.13 -3.11
N HIS A 150 7.92 -7.01 -2.58
CA HIS A 150 7.59 -5.68 -3.08
C HIS A 150 8.83 -4.84 -3.35
N LEU A 151 8.72 -3.91 -4.31
CA LEU A 151 9.63 -2.76 -4.30
C LEU A 151 9.28 -1.88 -3.10
N PHE A 152 10.32 -1.51 -2.36
CA PHE A 152 10.22 -0.77 -1.11
C PHE A 152 11.24 0.37 -1.07
N THR A 153 10.78 1.57 -0.73
CA THR A 153 11.66 2.72 -0.47
C THR A 153 11.40 3.24 0.94
N PRO A 154 12.33 3.11 1.90
CA PRO A 154 12.19 3.71 3.22
C PRO A 154 12.34 5.23 3.11
N ILE A 155 11.47 5.97 3.79
CA ILE A 155 11.45 7.43 3.77
C ILE A 155 11.54 7.94 5.20
N GLN A 156 12.54 8.78 5.46
CA GLN A 156 12.77 9.39 6.76
C GLN A 156 12.70 10.91 6.63
N ALA A 157 12.15 11.59 7.63
CA ALA A 157 12.07 13.04 7.60
C ALA A 157 12.11 13.65 9.00
N THR A 158 12.50 14.92 9.05
CA THR A 158 12.38 15.78 10.22
C THR A 158 11.23 16.76 9.96
N LEU A 159 10.16 16.69 10.72
CA LEU A 159 9.01 17.61 10.64
C LEU A 159 9.42 19.02 11.08
N LYS A 160 8.80 20.06 10.51
CA LYS A 160 9.00 21.45 10.95
C LYS A 160 8.43 21.72 12.35
N GLN A 161 7.29 21.10 12.65
CA GLN A 161 6.57 21.20 13.92
C GLN A 161 6.14 19.80 14.41
N ALA A 162 5.91 19.66 15.72
CA ALA A 162 5.51 18.40 16.34
C ALA A 162 3.98 18.31 16.51
N ASP A 163 3.24 18.41 15.40
CA ASP A 163 1.77 18.51 15.42
C ASP A 163 1.05 17.15 15.51
N GLY A 164 1.79 16.08 15.81
CA GLY A 164 1.28 14.71 15.86
C GLY A 164 1.05 14.07 14.49
N VAL A 165 0.56 12.83 14.50
CA VAL A 165 0.48 11.97 13.30
C VAL A 165 -0.71 12.28 12.38
N LEU A 166 -1.83 12.76 12.93
CA LEU A 166 -3.09 12.89 12.18
C LEU A 166 -3.03 13.90 11.02
N PRO A 167 -2.44 15.11 11.18
CA PRO A 167 -2.34 16.05 10.06
C PRO A 167 -1.50 15.50 8.90
N ILE A 168 -0.45 14.74 9.23
CA ILE A 168 0.43 14.11 8.25
C ILE A 168 -0.31 12.97 7.53
N LEU A 169 -1.06 12.16 8.29
CA LEU A 169 -1.88 11.09 7.73
C LEU A 169 -2.94 11.63 6.76
N GLN A 170 -3.65 12.71 7.11
CA GLN A 170 -4.63 13.35 6.23
C GLN A 170 -4.02 13.79 4.89
N ASN A 171 -2.79 14.29 4.94
CA ASN A 171 -2.05 14.73 3.77
C ASN A 171 -1.57 13.54 2.91
N LEU A 172 -1.07 12.48 3.54
CA LEU A 172 -0.54 11.30 2.84
C LEU A 172 -1.63 10.36 2.32
N HIS A 173 -2.73 10.17 3.05
CA HIS A 173 -3.72 9.14 2.76
C HIS A 173 -4.82 9.61 1.79
N PRO A 174 -5.19 8.80 0.77
CA PRO A 174 -4.47 7.63 0.30
C PRO A 174 -3.25 8.02 -0.53
N THR A 175 -2.21 7.21 -0.44
CA THR A 175 -1.08 7.26 -1.37
C THR A 175 -1.51 6.69 -2.72
N PRO A 176 -0.77 6.93 -3.81
CA PRO A 176 -1.04 6.25 -5.08
C PRO A 176 -0.85 4.72 -5.03
N ALA A 177 -0.39 4.13 -3.92
CA ALA A 177 -0.31 2.68 -3.75
C ALA A 177 -1.68 2.03 -3.49
N LEU A 178 -2.61 2.77 -2.86
CA LEU A 178 -3.97 2.30 -2.58
C LEU A 178 -5.06 3.07 -3.33
N GLY A 179 -4.79 4.31 -3.75
CA GLY A 179 -5.70 5.10 -4.57
C GLY A 179 -5.19 5.18 -6.00
N GLY A 180 -4.69 6.36 -6.38
CA GLY A 180 -4.11 6.55 -7.71
C GLY A 180 -3.47 7.93 -7.87
N GLN A 181 -3.19 8.30 -9.13
CA GLN A 181 -2.48 9.53 -9.47
C GLN A 181 -3.02 10.09 -10.80
N PRO A 182 -3.42 11.38 -10.87
CA PRO A 182 -3.68 12.31 -9.76
C PRO A 182 -4.78 11.80 -8.81
N ARG A 183 -4.72 12.15 -7.52
CA ARG A 183 -5.66 11.66 -6.50
C ARG A 183 -7.09 12.10 -6.79
N GLU A 184 -7.24 13.34 -7.23
CA GLU A 184 -8.51 14.03 -7.48
C GLU A 184 -9.28 13.40 -8.65
N LEU A 185 -8.57 12.70 -9.54
CA LEU A 185 -9.16 11.97 -10.66
C LEU A 185 -9.32 10.48 -10.33
N ALA A 186 -8.33 9.89 -9.66
CA ALA A 186 -8.34 8.48 -9.32
C ALA A 186 -9.43 8.12 -8.32
N MET A 187 -9.65 8.93 -7.27
CA MET A 187 -10.62 8.57 -6.22
C MET A 187 -12.06 8.52 -6.74
N PRO A 188 -12.57 9.52 -7.51
CA PRO A 188 -13.88 9.41 -8.13
C PRO A 188 -13.98 8.27 -9.14
N PHE A 189 -12.92 8.04 -9.93
CA PHE A 189 -12.88 6.93 -10.88
C PHE A 189 -13.03 5.57 -10.19
N ILE A 190 -12.25 5.31 -9.13
CA ILE A 190 -12.30 4.07 -8.35
C ILE A 190 -13.70 3.88 -7.76
N SER A 191 -14.26 4.93 -7.15
CA SER A 191 -15.61 4.87 -6.56
C SER A 191 -16.73 4.59 -7.57
N GLN A 192 -16.54 4.90 -8.85
CA GLN A 192 -17.50 4.61 -9.91
C GLN A 192 -17.28 3.23 -10.54
N ALA A 193 -16.02 2.80 -10.61
CA ALA A 193 -15.64 1.54 -11.21
C ALA A 193 -15.94 0.35 -10.29
N GLU A 194 -15.71 0.49 -8.98
CA GLU A 194 -15.85 -0.61 -8.03
C GLU A 194 -17.31 -0.85 -7.61
N PRO A 195 -17.75 -2.11 -7.50
CA PRO A 195 -19.13 -2.46 -7.20
C PRO A 195 -19.50 -2.30 -5.72
N VAL A 196 -18.52 -2.07 -4.85
CA VAL A 196 -18.68 -1.96 -3.39
C VAL A 196 -17.91 -0.73 -2.91
N PRO A 197 -18.46 0.06 -1.96
CA PRO A 197 -17.80 1.23 -1.39
C PRO A 197 -16.54 0.91 -0.57
#